data_AF-A0A560K971-F1
#
_entry.id   AF-A0A560K971-F1
#
_cell.length_a   1.000
_cell.length_b   1.000
_cell.length_c   1.000
_cell.angle_alpha   90.00
_cell.angle_beta   90.00
_cell.angle_gamma   90.00
#
_symmetry.space_group_name_H-M   'P 1'
#
loop_
_entity.id
_entity.type
_entity.pdbx_description
1 polymer ?
#
loop_
_entity_poly.entity_id
_entity_poly.type
_entity_poly.pdbx_seq_one_letter_code
_entity_poly.pdbx_strand_id
1 'polypeptide(L)'
;MAAAAPDLELTYKPMFGGILAYAGGKPIASLSDVGLALKLSGADQTALLALPGAKPLQYGPDQPVSKTYVVVPDGLLADAPTLRDWVHKAAAQAAKAPARKKTA
;
A
#
# COMPACT_ATOMS: atom_id res chain seq x y z
N MET A 1 15.86 21.29 -8.71
CA MET A 1 16.10 19.88 -9.08
C MET A 1 15.63 19.00 -7.95
N ALA A 2 14.44 18.39 -8.06
CA ALA A 2 14.03 17.35 -7.13
C ALA A 2 14.78 16.07 -7.52
N ALA A 3 15.71 15.63 -6.67
CA ALA A 3 16.35 14.34 -6.84
C ALA A 3 15.27 13.27 -6.73
N ALA A 4 14.94 12.63 -7.86
CA ALA A 4 14.10 11.44 -7.84
C ALA A 4 14.79 10.43 -6.92
N ALA A 5 14.13 10.08 -5.81
CA ALA A 5 14.56 8.98 -4.96
C ALA A 5 14.88 7.76 -5.85
N PRO A 6 15.89 6.94 -5.51
CA PRO A 6 16.22 5.76 -6.30
C PRO A 6 14.94 4.97 -6.56
N ASP A 7 14.76 4.57 -7.81
CA ASP A 7 13.52 3.93 -8.24
C ASP A 7 13.28 2.70 -7.36
N LEU A 8 12.11 2.65 -6.74
CA LEU A 8 11.79 1.65 -5.74
C LEU A 8 11.66 0.29 -6.43
N GLU A 9 12.55 -0.65 -6.12
CA GLU A 9 12.42 -2.02 -6.64
C GLU A 9 11.21 -2.73 -6.05
N LEU A 10 10.27 -3.07 -6.94
CA LEU A 10 9.04 -3.79 -6.60
C LEU A 10 9.04 -5.18 -7.20
N THR A 11 8.58 -6.15 -6.41
CA THR A 11 8.24 -7.50 -6.88
C THR A 11 6.76 -7.75 -6.68
N TYR A 12 6.16 -8.57 -7.55
CA TYR A 12 4.71 -8.80 -7.56
C TYR A 12 4.42 -10.28 -7.43
N LYS A 13 3.38 -10.62 -6.64
CA LYS A 13 2.89 -12.00 -6.54
C LYS A 13 1.37 -12.03 -6.65
N PRO A 14 0.79 -13.01 -7.37
CA PRO A 14 -0.65 -13.19 -7.40
C PRO A 14 -1.15 -13.58 -6.01
N MET A 15 -2.06 -12.79 -5.44
CA MET A 15 -2.68 -13.04 -4.13
C MET A 15 -4.06 -12.38 -4.08
N PHE A 16 -5.00 -13.00 -3.36
CA PHE A 16 -6.33 -12.44 -3.08
C PHE A 16 -7.13 -12.04 -4.34
N GLY A 17 -7.03 -12.82 -5.41
CA GLY A 17 -7.73 -12.53 -6.68
C GLY A 17 -7.11 -11.37 -7.49
N GLY A 18 -5.98 -10.82 -7.05
CA GLY A 18 -5.24 -9.78 -7.77
C GLY A 18 -3.74 -9.94 -7.59
N ILE A 19 -3.01 -8.83 -7.46
CA ILE A 19 -1.57 -8.81 -7.23
C ILE A 19 -1.22 -8.09 -5.93
N LEU A 20 -0.25 -8.63 -5.21
CA LEU A 20 0.37 -7.96 -4.07
C LEU A 20 1.78 -7.51 -4.47
N ALA A 21 2.07 -6.23 -4.26
CA ALA A 21 3.37 -5.63 -4.51
C ALA A 21 4.22 -5.62 -3.23
N TYR A 22 5.51 -5.91 -3.40
CA TYR A 22 6.47 -6.02 -2.32
C TYR A 22 7.68 -5.13 -2.57
N ALA A 23 8.14 -4.43 -1.55
CA ALA A 23 9.43 -3.73 -1.52
C ALA A 23 10.35 -4.39 -0.49
N GLY A 24 11.59 -4.72 -0.88
CA GLY A 24 12.54 -5.41 0.00
C GLY A 24 11.98 -6.73 0.58
N GLY A 25 11.17 -7.45 -0.21
CA GLY A 25 10.53 -8.71 0.20
C GLY A 25 9.33 -8.57 1.16
N LYS A 26 8.86 -7.36 1.45
CA LYS A 26 7.72 -7.10 2.35
C LYS A 26 6.56 -6.47 1.59
N PRO A 27 5.31 -6.90 1.83
CA PRO A 27 4.16 -6.40 1.09
C PRO A 27 3.86 -4.96 1.47
N ILE A 28 3.66 -4.11 0.45
CA ILE A 28 3.40 -2.67 0.61
C ILE A 28 2.11 -2.23 -0.07
N ALA A 29 1.62 -2.95 -1.08
CA ALA A 29 0.41 -2.59 -1.80
C ALA A 29 -0.32 -3.83 -2.31
N SER A 30 -1.62 -3.70 -2.48
CA SER A 30 -2.52 -4.68 -3.10
C SER A 30 -3.28 -4.03 -4.23
N LEU A 31 -3.39 -4.71 -5.36
CA LEU A 31 -4.22 -4.30 -6.48
C LEU A 31 -5.20 -5.44 -6.79
N SER A 32 -6.48 -5.16 -6.64
CA SER A 32 -7.58 -6.09 -6.90
C SER A 32 -8.77 -5.34 -7.52
N ASP A 33 -9.90 -6.01 -7.73
CA ASP A 33 -11.15 -5.39 -8.21
C ASP A 33 -11.68 -4.30 -7.28
N VAL A 34 -11.22 -4.24 -6.03
CA VAL A 34 -11.56 -3.19 -5.07
C VAL A 34 -10.78 -1.90 -5.33
N GLY A 35 -9.67 -1.98 -6.07
CA GLY A 35 -8.75 -0.88 -6.38
C GLY A 35 -7.34 -1.10 -5.86
N LEU A 36 -6.50 -0.07 -5.98
CA LEU A 36 -5.16 -0.04 -5.39
C LEU A 36 -5.27 0.30 -3.90
N ALA A 37 -4.66 -0.50 -3.04
CA ALA A 37 -4.58 -0.25 -1.61
C ALA A 37 -3.14 -0.25 -1.11
N LEU A 38 -2.79 0.68 -0.24
CA LEU A 38 -1.46 0.80 0.36
C LEU A 38 -1.47 0.32 1.81
N LYS A 39 -0.38 -0.35 2.19
CA LYS A 39 -0.16 -0.78 3.57
C LYS A 39 0.53 0.34 4.35
N LEU A 40 -0.22 0.97 5.25
CA LEU A 40 0.28 2.06 6.09
C LEU A 40 -0.12 1.85 7.54
N SER A 41 0.59 2.48 8.46
CA SER A 41 0.26 2.51 9.87
C SER A 41 0.40 3.91 10.48
N GLY A 42 -0.23 4.12 11.63
CA GLY A 42 -0.11 5.35 12.41
C GLY A 42 -0.65 6.57 11.67
N ALA A 43 0.08 7.69 11.79
CA ALA A 43 -0.34 8.98 11.23
C ALA A 43 -0.54 8.94 9.70
N ASP A 44 0.30 8.21 8.96
CA ASP A 44 0.16 8.10 7.50
C ASP A 44 -1.14 7.36 7.12
N GLN A 45 -1.52 6.33 7.86
CA GLN A 45 -2.77 5.62 7.63
C GLN A 45 -3.98 6.53 7.90
N THR A 46 -3.96 7.26 9.02
CA THR A 46 -5.03 8.21 9.37
C THR A 46 -5.13 9.32 8.33
N ALA A 47 -4.00 9.85 7.85
CA ALA A 47 -3.97 10.88 6.83
C ALA A 47 -4.52 10.38 5.48
N LEU A 48 -4.18 9.15 5.07
CA LEU A 48 -4.74 8.57 3.84
C LEU A 48 -6.25 8.33 3.96
N LEU A 49 -6.72 7.81 5.11
CA LEU A 49 -8.15 7.60 5.39
C LEU A 49 -8.96 8.90 5.47
N ALA A 50 -8.32 10.03 5.76
CA ALA A 50 -8.99 11.32 5.78
C ALA A 50 -9.24 11.90 4.37
N LEU A 51 -8.63 11.32 3.31
CA LEU A 51 -8.86 11.76 1.95
C LEU A 51 -10.26 11.34 1.47
N PRO A 52 -10.98 12.22 0.74
CA PRO A 52 -12.30 11.89 0.21
C PRO A 52 -12.22 10.68 -0.74
N GLY A 53 -13.05 9.66 -0.46
CA GLY A 53 -13.09 8.41 -1.23
C GLY A 53 -12.14 7.31 -0.71
N ALA A 54 -11.23 7.62 0.21
CA ALA A 54 -10.40 6.60 0.84
C ALA A 54 -11.22 5.73 1.79
N LYS A 55 -10.89 4.44 1.84
CA LYS A 55 -11.59 3.47 2.69
C LYS A 55 -10.67 2.32 3.11
N PRO A 56 -10.90 1.68 4.26
CA PRO A 56 -10.21 0.44 4.59
C PRO A 56 -10.44 -0.62 3.51
N LEU A 57 -9.41 -1.38 3.16
CA LEU A 57 -9.52 -2.45 2.17
C LEU A 57 -10.40 -3.59 2.71
N GLN A 58 -11.38 -4.00 1.93
CA GLN A 58 -12.17 -5.20 2.17
C GLN A 58 -12.33 -5.92 0.83
N TYR A 59 -11.73 -7.11 0.68
CA TYR A 59 -11.68 -7.82 -0.62
C TYR A 59 -13.04 -8.37 -1.08
N GLY A 60 -13.97 -8.57 -0.17
CA GLY A 60 -15.33 -9.03 -0.47
C GLY A 60 -16.27 -8.77 0.70
N PRO A 61 -17.60 -8.78 0.49
CA PRO A 61 -18.58 -8.38 1.49
C PRO A 61 -18.52 -9.21 2.77
N ASP A 62 -18.23 -10.51 2.66
CA ASP A 62 -18.11 -11.44 3.79
C ASP A 62 -16.68 -11.56 4.35
N GLN A 63 -15.73 -10.81 3.80
CA GLN A 63 -14.33 -10.85 4.23
C GLN A 63 -14.03 -9.78 5.28
N PRO A 64 -13.06 -10.03 6.18
CA PRO A 64 -12.69 -9.06 7.20
C PRO A 64 -12.13 -7.78 6.59
N VAL A 65 -12.54 -6.64 7.16
CA VAL A 65 -11.98 -5.33 6.84
C VAL A 65 -10.52 -5.27 7.31
N SER A 66 -9.63 -4.85 6.42
CA SER A 66 -8.21 -4.71 6.71
C SER A 66 -7.96 -3.57 7.67
N LYS A 67 -7.18 -3.85 8.72
CA LYS A 67 -6.74 -2.84 9.71
C LYS A 67 -5.51 -2.06 9.25
N THR A 68 -4.87 -2.44 8.15
CA THR A 68 -3.56 -1.90 7.74
C THR A 68 -3.49 -1.47 6.29
N TYR A 69 -4.49 -1.82 5.48
CA TYR A 69 -4.55 -1.44 4.08
C TYR A 69 -5.67 -0.44 3.87
N VAL A 70 -5.36 0.62 3.14
CA VAL A 70 -6.30 1.68 2.78
C VAL A 70 -6.34 1.78 1.27
N VAL A 71 -7.54 1.72 0.70
CA VAL A 71 -7.79 1.91 -0.73
C VAL A 71 -7.52 3.38 -1.08
N VAL A 72 -6.68 3.57 -2.10
CA VAL A 72 -6.30 4.86 -2.63
C VAL A 72 -7.49 5.45 -3.40
N PRO A 73 -7.92 6.68 -3.10
CA PRO A 73 -9.03 7.31 -3.81
C PRO A 73 -8.64 7.73 -5.23
N ASP A 74 -9.63 7.81 -6.13
CA ASP A 74 -9.42 8.15 -7.55
C ASP A 74 -8.70 9.49 -7.76
N GLY A 75 -8.99 10.50 -6.92
CA GLY A 75 -8.30 11.78 -6.97
C GLY A 75 -6.80 11.68 -6.69
N LEU A 76 -6.38 10.73 -5.86
CA LEU A 76 -4.97 10.45 -5.61
C LEU A 76 -4.37 9.54 -6.70
N LEU A 77 -5.15 8.64 -7.29
CA LEU A 77 -4.71 7.84 -8.45
C LEU A 77 -4.41 8.71 -9.67
N ALA A 78 -5.12 9.83 -9.83
CA ALA A 78 -4.89 10.80 -10.90
C ALA A 78 -3.65 11.70 -10.69
N ASP A 79 -3.11 11.75 -9.47
CA ASP A 79 -1.93 12.56 -9.11
C ASP A 79 -0.72 11.64 -8.88
N ALA A 80 -0.03 11.32 -9.98
CA ALA A 80 1.11 10.40 -9.96
C ALA A 80 2.27 10.84 -9.03
N PRO A 81 2.67 12.13 -8.98
CA PRO A 81 3.64 12.60 -7.99
C PRO A 81 3.22 12.32 -6.54
N THR A 82 1.99 12.70 -6.17
CA THR A 82 1.52 12.51 -4.79
C THR A 82 1.35 11.02 -4.48
N LEU A 83 0.86 10.21 -5.43
CA LEU A 83 0.80 8.76 -5.28
C LEU A 83 2.18 8.14 -5.06
N ARG A 84 3.20 8.60 -5.79
CA ARG A 84 4.59 8.13 -5.63
C ARG A 84 5.08 8.36 -4.20
N ASP A 85 4.80 9.53 -3.61
CA ASP A 85 5.16 9.82 -2.22
C ASP A 85 4.49 8.85 -1.23
N TRP A 86 3.22 8.53 -1.43
CA TRP A 86 2.51 7.55 -0.61
C TRP A 86 3.09 6.14 -0.72
N VAL A 87 3.49 5.73 -1.93
CA VAL A 87 4.17 4.44 -2.15
C VAL A 87 5.53 4.42 -1.44
N HIS A 88 6.30 5.51 -1.51
CA HIS A 88 7.57 5.62 -0.78
C HIS A 88 7.39 5.55 0.74
N LYS A 89 6.33 6.16 1.28
CA LYS A 89 5.99 6.03 2.72
C LYS A 89 5.72 4.58 3.10
N ALA A 90 4.89 3.87 2.32
CA ALA A 90 4.61 2.44 2.57
C ALA A 90 5.88 1.59 2.51
N ALA A 91 6.76 1.84 1.54
CA ALA A 91 8.05 1.18 1.43
C ALA A 91 8.99 1.47 2.62
N ALA A 92 9.09 2.72 3.04
CA ALA A 92 9.90 3.12 4.19
C ALA A 92 9.39 2.48 5.50
N GLN A 93 8.08 2.40 5.70
CA GLN A 93 7.47 1.69 6.83
C GLN A 93 7.75 0.19 6.76
N ALA A 94 7.65 -0.43 5.58
CA ALA A 94 7.98 -1.83 5.41
C ALA A 94 9.46 -2.11 5.70
N ALA A 95 10.39 -1.26 5.25
CA ALA A 95 11.83 -1.40 5.55
C ALA A 95 12.09 -1.45 7.07
N LYS A 96 11.42 -0.59 7.85
CA LYS A 96 11.54 -0.50 9.32
C LYS A 96 10.87 -1.64 10.08
N ALA A 97 9.87 -2.30 9.50
CA ALA A 97 9.19 -3.41 10.18
C ALA A 97 10.16 -4.59 10.39
N PRO A 98 10.11 -5.32 11.52
CA PRO A 98 10.94 -6.50 11.70
C PRO A 98 10.65 -7.52 10.59
N ALA A 99 11.69 -8.15 10.05
CA ALA A 99 11.50 -9.26 9.11
C ALA A 99 10.66 -10.34 9.81
N ARG A 100 9.55 -10.76 9.20
CA ARG A 100 8.83 -11.94 9.70
C ARG A 100 9.83 -13.10 9.70
N LYS A 101 10.12 -13.67 10.88
CA LYS A 101 10.89 -14.91 10.98
C LYS A 101 10.15 -15.95 10.11
N LYS A 102 10.84 -16.52 9.13
CA LYS A 102 10.37 -17.75 8.48
C LYS A 102 10.41 -18.81 9.57
N THR A 103 9.27 -19.16 10.14
CA THR A 103 9.15 -20.42 10.87
C THR A 103 9.29 -21.51 9.81
N ALA A 104 10.41 -22.23 9.89
CA ALA A 104 10.64 -23.46 9.14
C ALA A 104 9.76 -24.58 9.71
#